data_AF-A0A0F4YEU4-F1
#
_entry.id   AF-A0A0F4YEU4-F1
#
_cell.length_a   1.000
_cell.length_b   1.000
_cell.length_c   1.000
_cell.angle_alpha   90.00
_cell.angle_beta   90.00
_cell.angle_gamma   90.00
#
_symmetry.space_group_name_H-M   'P 1'
#
loop_
_entity.id
_entity.type
_entity.pdbx_description
1 polymer ?
#
loop_
_entity_poly.entity_id
_entity_poly.type
_entity_poly.pdbx_seq_one_letter_code
_entity_poly.pdbx_strand_id
1 'polypeptide(L)'
;MRKCLLDKHYPLVYTNSDVIVLLVVALGSIASRQEPLPVPQVEPFEGWTETEIASAVRQNIEAIPGLKYFVLALEIFRIMTDIDPLHKVQIHLLIALYADQIMLLSIRHGHILRACQGCMPLMRKVVSGTESQERTLLVKCAFLTCVMLERDISTVLEIPRSGISEYFDTIATEVFPSLEHWQGFVNPKYKEIMLCYQSANLALIQFSLQCQHNKDSAKATAREQMDTILKELESWKAKQPTWTKWIENDESPPPSDSFTAILCLRYFYVQHHARFPFVHQYVHSGPPGDPDTYWEVDIQANECISTAWRFFDIMDRQMGKPELTFPNLVGFLHMQFGMILSVLSLQKDWPRYGFDKYELADRLGKAISFLRKYRHYSPLLYKDAEILDFISDDLT
;
A
#
# COMPACT_ATOMS: atom_id res chain seq x y z
N MET A 1 17.32 -13.97 -28.03
CA MET A 1 16.51 -12.72 -28.10
C MET A 1 17.31 -11.41 -28.15
N ARG A 2 18.58 -11.33 -27.69
CA ARG A 2 19.37 -10.08 -27.66
C ARG A 2 19.86 -9.52 -29.01
N LYS A 3 19.83 -10.30 -30.10
CA LYS A 3 20.41 -9.90 -31.41
C LYS A 3 19.39 -9.67 -32.53
N CYS A 4 18.09 -9.81 -32.28
CA CYS A 4 17.04 -9.56 -33.28
C CYS A 4 16.38 -8.20 -33.18
N LEU A 5 16.56 -7.45 -32.09
CA LEU A 5 15.78 -6.24 -31.82
C LEU A 5 16.47 -4.92 -32.22
N LEU A 6 17.77 -4.92 -32.51
CA LEU A 6 18.52 -3.67 -32.73
C LEU A 6 19.22 -3.56 -34.10
N ASP A 7 19.36 -4.66 -34.86
CA ASP A 7 20.22 -4.70 -36.06
C ASP A 7 19.49 -4.81 -37.41
N LYS A 8 18.17 -4.59 -37.47
CA LYS A 8 17.46 -4.59 -38.76
C LYS A 8 16.50 -3.41 -38.90
N HIS A 9 16.73 -2.61 -39.94
CA HIS A 9 15.86 -1.56 -40.49
C HIS A 9 14.50 -2.10 -40.99
N TYR A 10 13.73 -2.73 -40.11
CA TYR A 10 12.29 -2.83 -40.25
C TYR A 10 11.69 -1.81 -39.28
N PRO A 11 10.67 -1.02 -39.67
CA PRO A 11 9.88 -0.28 -38.70
C PRO A 11 9.20 -1.35 -37.83
N LEU A 12 9.78 -1.65 -36.67
CA LEU A 12 9.14 -2.47 -35.65
C LEU A 12 7.88 -1.72 -35.24
N VAL A 13 6.73 -2.15 -35.76
CA VAL A 13 5.44 -1.66 -35.30
C VAL A 13 5.24 -2.25 -33.91
N TYR A 14 5.66 -1.51 -32.90
CA TYR A 14 5.43 -1.88 -31.51
C TYR A 14 3.93 -1.82 -31.21
N THR A 15 3.45 -2.81 -30.49
CA THR A 15 2.06 -2.96 -30.07
C THR A 15 1.87 -2.59 -28.61
N ASN A 16 0.63 -2.34 -28.19
CA ASN A 16 0.29 -2.12 -26.77
C ASN A 16 0.75 -3.29 -25.89
N SER A 17 0.66 -4.51 -26.43
CA SER A 17 1.10 -5.74 -25.76
C SER A 17 2.59 -5.76 -25.50
N ASP A 18 3.41 -5.22 -26.39
CA ASP A 18 4.87 -5.21 -26.22
C ASP A 18 5.28 -4.38 -24.99
N VAL A 19 4.68 -3.19 -24.84
CA VAL A 19 4.91 -2.31 -23.67
C VAL A 19 4.46 -2.98 -22.39
N ILE A 20 3.25 -3.56 -22.38
CA ILE A 20 2.72 -4.25 -21.20
C ILE A 20 3.61 -5.44 -20.81
N VAL A 21 4.02 -6.27 -21.77
CA VAL A 21 4.89 -7.41 -21.52
C VAL A 21 6.23 -6.96 -20.95
N LEU A 22 6.84 -5.90 -21.49
CA LEU A 22 8.08 -5.36 -20.95
C LEU A 22 7.92 -4.88 -19.50
N LEU A 23 6.82 -4.19 -19.18
CA LEU A 23 6.55 -3.74 -17.82
C LEU A 23 6.28 -4.91 -16.86
N VAL A 24 5.54 -5.94 -17.30
CA VAL A 24 5.31 -7.16 -16.51
C VAL A 24 6.62 -7.91 -16.28
N VAL A 25 7.49 -8.03 -17.28
CA VAL A 25 8.83 -8.62 -17.12
C VAL A 25 9.69 -7.79 -16.19
N ALA A 26 9.62 -6.46 -16.26
CA ALA A 26 10.33 -5.57 -15.34
C ALA A 26 9.90 -5.82 -13.90
N LEU A 27 8.58 -5.84 -13.64
CA LEU A 27 8.00 -6.13 -12.33
C LEU A 27 8.38 -7.54 -11.85
N GLY A 28 8.26 -8.55 -12.70
CA GLY A 28 8.66 -9.93 -12.37
C GLY A 28 10.15 -10.06 -12.06
N SER A 29 11.01 -9.23 -12.69
CA SER A 29 12.45 -9.21 -12.38
C SER A 29 12.74 -8.65 -10.99
N ILE A 30 11.98 -7.64 -10.55
CA ILE A 30 12.07 -7.15 -9.17
C ILE A 30 11.48 -8.19 -8.21
N ALA A 31 10.31 -8.76 -8.54
CA ALA A 31 9.60 -9.70 -7.69
C ALA A 31 10.36 -10.99 -7.41
N SER A 32 11.04 -11.52 -8.42
CA SER A 32 11.82 -12.75 -8.30
C SER A 32 13.14 -12.57 -7.56
N ARG A 33 13.54 -11.32 -7.27
CA ARG A 33 14.80 -11.05 -6.61
C ARG A 33 14.70 -11.31 -5.11
N GLN A 34 15.53 -12.21 -4.63
CA GLN A 34 15.67 -12.53 -3.19
C GLN A 34 16.69 -11.63 -2.48
N GLU A 35 17.57 -10.99 -3.25
CA GLU A 35 18.62 -10.11 -2.75
C GLU A 35 18.14 -8.65 -2.65
N PRO A 36 18.79 -7.80 -1.82
CA PRO A 36 18.61 -6.36 -1.83
C PRO A 36 18.67 -5.77 -3.25
N LEU A 37 17.79 -4.80 -3.54
CA LEU A 37 17.91 -3.99 -4.76
C LEU A 37 19.23 -3.20 -4.65
N PRO A 38 20.00 -3.08 -5.74
CA PRO A 38 21.18 -2.25 -5.70
C PRO A 38 20.77 -0.79 -5.52
N VAL A 39 21.48 -0.09 -4.64
CA VAL A 39 21.33 1.35 -4.50
C VAL A 39 21.70 1.99 -5.83
N PRO A 40 20.82 2.81 -6.45
CA PRO A 40 21.19 3.54 -7.64
C PRO A 40 22.45 4.36 -7.37
N GLN A 41 23.43 4.29 -8.26
CA GLN A 41 24.51 5.28 -8.28
C GLN A 41 23.84 6.65 -8.45
N VAL A 42 23.95 7.47 -7.40
CA VAL A 42 23.19 8.72 -7.21
C VAL A 42 23.65 9.79 -8.22
N GLU A 43 22.81 10.82 -8.38
CA GLU A 43 22.95 11.96 -9.28
C GLU A 43 24.39 12.46 -9.47
N PRO A 44 24.74 12.90 -10.70
CA PRO A 44 26.05 13.47 -10.95
C PRO A 44 26.36 14.59 -9.98
N PHE A 45 27.47 14.45 -9.27
CA PHE A 45 28.04 15.55 -8.51
C PHE A 45 28.46 16.68 -9.47
N GLU A 46 28.45 17.90 -8.95
CA GLU A 46 28.99 19.06 -9.65
C GLU A 46 30.41 18.73 -10.15
N GLY A 47 30.61 18.78 -11.48
CA GLY A 47 31.90 18.47 -12.13
C GLY A 47 31.98 17.13 -12.87
N TRP A 48 30.93 16.30 -12.87
CA TRP A 48 30.90 15.08 -13.70
C TRP A 48 30.83 15.39 -15.20
N THR A 49 31.59 14.65 -15.99
CA THR A 49 31.52 14.68 -17.47
C THR A 49 30.31 13.90 -17.99
N GLU A 50 29.84 14.23 -19.19
CA GLU A 50 28.75 13.48 -19.86
C GLU A 50 29.04 11.97 -19.95
N THR A 51 30.30 11.60 -20.14
CA THR A 51 30.78 10.21 -20.19
C THR A 51 30.62 9.49 -18.85
N GLU A 52 30.91 10.16 -17.74
CA GLU A 52 30.76 9.59 -16.39
C GLU A 52 29.29 9.42 -16.04
N ILE A 53 28.45 10.40 -16.40
CA ILE A 53 26.99 10.30 -16.29
C ILE A 53 26.46 9.11 -17.08
N ALA A 54 26.85 8.98 -18.35
CA ALA A 54 26.41 7.88 -19.21
C ALA A 54 26.86 6.51 -18.68
N SER A 55 28.05 6.43 -18.09
CA SER A 55 28.56 5.20 -17.46
C SER A 55 27.75 4.82 -16.23
N ALA A 56 27.48 5.77 -15.32
CA ALA A 56 26.67 5.51 -14.12
C ALA A 56 25.22 5.12 -14.46
N VAL A 57 24.61 5.79 -15.45
CA VAL A 57 23.28 5.41 -15.95
C VAL A 57 23.28 3.99 -16.49
N ARG A 58 24.31 3.59 -17.26
CA ARG A 58 24.43 2.23 -17.78
C ARG A 58 24.58 1.20 -16.65
N GLN A 59 25.42 1.49 -15.66
CA GLN A 59 25.60 0.63 -14.49
C GLN A 59 24.28 0.45 -13.72
N ASN A 60 23.52 1.52 -13.53
CA ASN A 60 22.21 1.46 -12.89
C ASN A 60 21.21 0.59 -13.68
N ILE A 61 21.16 0.74 -15.01
CA ILE A 61 20.29 -0.06 -15.89
C ILE A 61 20.62 -1.56 -15.81
N GLU A 62 21.89 -1.91 -15.65
CA GLU A 62 22.35 -3.28 -15.53
C GLU A 62 22.17 -3.86 -14.12
N ALA A 63 22.36 -3.04 -13.09
CA ALA A 63 22.27 -3.45 -11.70
C ALA A 63 20.80 -3.61 -11.25
N ILE A 64 19.95 -2.63 -11.55
CA ILE A 64 18.58 -2.60 -11.03
C ILE A 64 17.72 -3.62 -11.81
N PRO A 65 17.15 -4.63 -11.13
CA PRO A 65 16.37 -5.69 -11.76
C PRO A 65 15.21 -5.10 -12.55
N GLY A 66 15.07 -5.55 -13.79
CA GLY A 66 13.99 -5.11 -14.64
C GLY A 66 14.14 -3.70 -15.21
N LEU A 67 15.11 -2.89 -14.77
CA LEU A 67 15.18 -1.47 -15.15
C LEU A 67 15.42 -1.32 -16.65
N LYS A 68 16.21 -2.22 -17.24
CA LYS A 68 16.37 -2.29 -18.70
C LYS A 68 15.05 -2.46 -19.44
N TYR A 69 14.16 -3.34 -18.95
CA TYR A 69 12.86 -3.57 -19.59
C TYR A 69 11.92 -2.38 -19.34
N PHE A 70 11.97 -1.80 -18.14
CA PHE A 70 11.21 -0.61 -17.80
C PHE A 70 11.58 0.60 -18.67
N VAL A 71 12.87 0.90 -18.83
CA VAL A 71 13.36 2.00 -19.69
C VAL A 71 12.94 1.76 -21.14
N LEU A 72 13.14 0.54 -21.66
CA LEU A 72 12.71 0.20 -23.03
C LEU A 72 11.19 0.36 -23.21
N ALA A 73 10.40 -0.05 -22.23
CA ALA A 73 8.94 0.12 -22.26
C ALA A 73 8.55 1.61 -22.33
N LEU A 74 9.22 2.47 -21.55
CA LEU A 74 8.99 3.92 -21.59
C LEU A 74 9.38 4.56 -22.93
N GLU A 75 10.51 4.14 -23.51
CA GLU A 75 10.96 4.61 -24.82
C GLU A 75 9.96 4.28 -25.92
N ILE A 76 9.47 3.03 -25.94
CA ILE A 76 8.45 2.58 -26.88
C ILE A 76 7.13 3.33 -26.63
N PHE A 77 6.66 3.38 -25.38
CA PHE A 77 5.40 4.02 -25.03
C PHE A 77 5.37 5.51 -25.43
N ARG A 78 6.52 6.20 -25.35
CA ARG A 78 6.64 7.61 -25.73
C ARG A 78 6.39 7.86 -27.22
N ILE A 79 6.76 6.93 -28.10
CA ILE A 79 6.64 7.10 -29.56
C ILE A 79 5.32 6.55 -30.13
N MET A 80 4.56 5.81 -29.32
CA MET A 80 3.26 5.27 -29.72
C MET A 80 2.18 6.34 -29.74
N THR A 81 1.50 6.51 -30.87
CA THR A 81 0.45 7.53 -31.05
C THR A 81 -0.97 6.97 -31.00
N ASP A 82 -1.17 5.68 -31.32
CA ASP A 82 -2.48 5.03 -31.41
C ASP A 82 -2.62 3.90 -30.38
N ILE A 83 -2.80 4.29 -29.12
CA ILE A 83 -2.93 3.36 -27.99
C ILE A 83 -4.39 3.30 -27.56
N ASP A 84 -4.95 2.09 -27.44
CA ASP A 84 -6.29 1.90 -26.87
C ASP A 84 -6.34 2.55 -25.48
N PRO A 85 -7.33 3.41 -25.18
CA PRO A 85 -7.34 4.18 -23.94
C PRO A 85 -7.26 3.31 -22.67
N LEU A 86 -7.87 2.12 -22.66
CA LEU A 86 -7.77 1.22 -21.51
C LEU A 86 -6.36 0.66 -21.34
N HIS A 87 -5.70 0.25 -22.44
CA HIS A 87 -4.30 -0.16 -22.40
C HIS A 87 -3.39 0.98 -21.93
N LYS A 88 -3.66 2.22 -22.35
CA LYS A 88 -2.92 3.40 -21.90
C LYS A 88 -3.01 3.59 -20.38
N VAL A 89 -4.21 3.45 -19.81
CA VAL A 89 -4.41 3.49 -18.34
C VAL A 89 -3.64 2.36 -17.66
N GLN A 90 -3.73 1.13 -18.18
CA GLN A 90 -3.01 -0.03 -17.62
C GLN A 90 -1.49 0.15 -17.67
N ILE A 91 -0.95 0.67 -18.77
CA ILE A 91 0.47 0.99 -18.92
C ILE A 91 0.90 2.01 -17.85
N HIS A 92 0.13 3.09 -17.67
CA HIS A 92 0.43 4.07 -16.62
C HIS A 92 0.41 3.45 -15.21
N LEU A 93 -0.57 2.59 -14.91
CA LEU A 93 -0.64 1.88 -13.63
C LEU A 93 0.56 0.95 -13.40
N LEU A 94 0.98 0.20 -14.44
CA LEU A 94 2.16 -0.68 -14.36
C LEU A 94 3.46 0.12 -14.20
N ILE A 95 3.58 1.25 -14.88
CA ILE A 95 4.73 2.15 -14.70
C ILE A 95 4.76 2.69 -13.27
N ALA A 96 3.62 3.15 -12.75
CA ALA A 96 3.53 3.64 -11.39
C ALA A 96 3.89 2.55 -10.37
N LEU A 97 3.44 1.31 -10.59
CA LEU A 97 3.76 0.18 -9.73
C LEU A 97 5.26 -0.14 -9.73
N TYR A 98 5.90 -0.17 -10.90
CA TYR A 98 7.34 -0.40 -10.97
C TYR A 98 8.14 0.75 -10.33
N ALA A 99 7.76 2.00 -10.61
CA ALA A 99 8.37 3.18 -10.00
C ALA A 99 8.26 3.17 -8.47
N ASP A 100 7.16 2.67 -7.92
CA ASP A 100 6.97 2.48 -6.48
C ASP A 100 7.98 1.49 -5.88
N GLN A 101 8.27 0.38 -6.59
CA GLN A 101 9.25 -0.62 -6.12
C GLN A 101 10.67 -0.06 -6.01
N ILE A 102 11.01 0.96 -6.78
CA ILE A 102 12.32 1.61 -6.79
C ILE A 102 12.29 3.03 -6.19
N MET A 103 11.26 3.37 -5.43
CA MET A 103 11.10 4.64 -4.68
C MET A 103 11.11 5.92 -5.54
N LEU A 104 10.73 5.84 -6.81
CA LEU A 104 10.61 7.01 -7.69
C LEU A 104 9.24 7.67 -7.53
N LEU A 105 8.99 8.27 -6.37
CA LEU A 105 7.67 8.80 -5.96
C LEU A 105 7.11 9.86 -6.92
N SER A 106 7.96 10.73 -7.47
CA SER A 106 7.54 11.74 -8.47
C SER A 106 7.08 11.09 -9.78
N ILE A 107 7.81 10.08 -10.27
CA ILE A 107 7.43 9.31 -11.46
C ILE A 107 6.13 8.56 -11.18
N ARG A 108 6.05 7.86 -10.04
CA ARG A 108 4.84 7.17 -9.60
C ARG A 108 3.63 8.10 -9.63
N HIS A 109 3.72 9.25 -8.97
CA HIS A 109 2.64 10.23 -8.91
C HIS A 109 2.22 10.69 -10.31
N GLY A 110 3.17 11.12 -11.15
CA GLY A 110 2.87 11.60 -12.49
C GLY A 110 2.17 10.55 -13.37
N HIS A 111 2.47 9.26 -13.17
CA HIS A 111 1.80 8.18 -13.88
C HIS A 111 0.43 7.83 -13.28
N ILE A 112 0.26 7.88 -11.95
CA ILE A 112 -1.05 7.76 -11.31
C ILE A 112 -2.00 8.84 -11.84
N LEU A 113 -1.56 10.10 -11.85
CA LEU A 113 -2.38 11.23 -12.32
C LEU A 113 -2.88 11.00 -13.76
N ARG A 114 -1.98 10.57 -14.66
CA ARG A 114 -2.33 10.28 -16.06
C ARG A 114 -3.25 9.07 -16.20
N ALA A 115 -3.07 8.04 -15.38
CA ALA A 115 -3.98 6.90 -15.33
C ALA A 115 -5.39 7.36 -14.90
N CYS A 116 -5.49 8.14 -13.83
CA CYS A 116 -6.77 8.65 -13.33
C CYS A 116 -7.50 9.49 -14.38
N GLN A 117 -6.79 10.45 -14.99
CA GLN A 117 -7.33 11.31 -16.06
C GLN A 117 -7.78 10.52 -17.29
N GLY A 118 -7.01 9.50 -17.69
CA GLY A 118 -7.38 8.61 -18.80
C GLY A 118 -8.53 7.66 -18.48
N CYS A 119 -8.70 7.30 -17.20
CA CYS A 119 -9.73 6.35 -16.78
C CYS A 119 -11.12 6.98 -16.65
N MET A 120 -11.22 8.25 -16.21
CA MET A 120 -12.51 8.93 -16.05
C MET A 120 -13.41 8.93 -17.31
N PRO A 121 -12.91 9.22 -18.54
CA PRO A 121 -13.71 9.11 -19.75
C PRO A 121 -14.21 7.69 -20.03
N LEU A 122 -13.42 6.66 -19.73
CA LEU A 122 -13.84 5.25 -19.86
C LEU A 122 -14.95 4.92 -18.87
N MET A 123 -14.82 5.40 -17.64
CA MET A 123 -15.83 5.20 -16.61
C MET A 123 -17.15 5.88 -16.98
N ARG A 124 -17.11 7.08 -17.59
CA ARG A 124 -18.32 7.73 -18.14
C ARG A 124 -19.02 6.88 -19.20
N LYS A 125 -18.27 6.16 -20.05
CA LYS A 125 -18.85 5.22 -21.02
C LYS A 125 -19.55 4.06 -20.32
N VAL A 126 -18.93 3.50 -19.28
CA VAL A 126 -19.54 2.46 -18.44
C VAL A 126 -20.84 2.95 -17.80
N VAL A 127 -20.85 4.15 -17.21
CA VAL A 127 -22.06 4.75 -16.61
C VAL A 127 -23.17 4.94 -17.65
N SER A 128 -22.82 5.43 -18.84
CA SER A 128 -23.79 5.63 -19.94
C SER A 128 -24.26 4.34 -20.62
N GLY A 129 -23.71 3.17 -20.27
CA GLY A 129 -24.01 1.90 -20.92
C GLY A 129 -23.46 1.75 -22.34
N THR A 130 -22.52 2.61 -22.77
CA THR A 130 -21.94 2.60 -24.13
C THR A 130 -20.67 1.76 -24.24
N GLU A 131 -20.14 1.26 -23.12
CA GLU A 131 -18.98 0.37 -23.07
C GLU A 131 -19.38 -1.09 -23.25
N SER A 132 -18.52 -1.91 -23.88
CA SER A 132 -18.83 -3.33 -24.05
C SER A 132 -18.87 -4.06 -22.70
N GLN A 133 -19.69 -5.09 -22.59
CA GLN A 133 -19.82 -5.88 -21.35
C GLN A 133 -18.48 -6.49 -20.92
N GLU A 134 -17.67 -6.97 -21.89
CA GLU A 134 -16.36 -7.56 -21.62
C GLU A 134 -15.32 -6.54 -21.10
N ARG A 135 -15.37 -5.30 -21.60
CA ARG A 135 -14.46 -4.22 -21.18
C ARG A 135 -14.91 -3.56 -19.90
N THR A 136 -16.21 -3.52 -19.63
CA THR A 136 -16.80 -2.89 -18.44
C THR A 136 -16.11 -3.33 -17.15
N LEU A 137 -15.89 -4.63 -16.96
CA LEU A 137 -15.25 -5.13 -15.74
C LEU A 137 -13.78 -4.71 -15.62
N LEU A 138 -13.04 -4.68 -16.73
CA LEU A 138 -11.65 -4.22 -16.74
C LEU A 138 -11.55 -2.72 -16.47
N VAL A 139 -12.46 -1.92 -17.04
CA VAL A 139 -12.55 -0.48 -16.77
C VAL A 139 -12.85 -0.23 -15.30
N LYS A 140 -13.83 -0.95 -14.71
CA LYS A 140 -14.14 -0.85 -13.28
C LYS A 140 -12.94 -1.18 -12.39
N CYS A 141 -12.18 -2.23 -12.71
CA CYS A 141 -10.98 -2.58 -11.95
C CYS A 141 -9.88 -1.52 -12.07
N ALA A 142 -9.63 -1.03 -13.29
CA ALA A 142 -8.67 0.04 -13.51
C ALA A 142 -9.07 1.33 -12.78
N PHE A 143 -10.37 1.66 -12.79
CA PHE A 143 -10.92 2.81 -12.09
C PHE A 143 -10.74 2.72 -10.58
N LEU A 144 -11.15 1.61 -9.95
CA LEU A 144 -10.92 1.42 -8.51
C LEU A 144 -9.44 1.46 -8.16
N THR A 145 -8.57 0.86 -8.98
CA THR A 145 -7.12 0.93 -8.76
C THR A 145 -6.63 2.38 -8.78
N CYS A 146 -7.08 3.20 -9.73
CA CYS A 146 -6.74 4.61 -9.81
C CYS A 146 -7.20 5.39 -8.56
N VAL A 147 -8.46 5.19 -8.14
CA VAL A 147 -9.02 5.83 -6.94
C VAL A 147 -8.25 5.43 -5.69
N MET A 148 -7.97 4.14 -5.51
CA MET A 148 -7.20 3.63 -4.38
C MET A 148 -5.81 4.25 -4.32
N LEU A 149 -5.09 4.29 -5.46
CA LEU A 149 -3.73 4.83 -5.51
C LEU A 149 -3.70 6.34 -5.29
N GLU A 150 -4.66 7.10 -5.81
CA GLU A 150 -4.78 8.54 -5.57
C GLU A 150 -5.07 8.85 -4.09
N ARG A 151 -5.98 8.09 -3.48
CA ARG A 151 -6.31 8.25 -2.06
C ARG A 151 -5.13 7.87 -1.16
N ASP A 152 -4.47 6.74 -1.44
CA ASP A 152 -3.28 6.31 -0.69
C ASP A 152 -2.16 7.36 -0.78
N ILE A 153 -1.83 7.86 -1.98
CA ILE A 153 -0.71 8.84 -2.11
C ILE A 153 -1.05 10.19 -1.48
N SER A 154 -2.32 10.59 -1.47
CA SER A 154 -2.81 11.82 -0.82
C SER A 154 -2.65 11.79 0.70
N THR A 155 -2.48 10.60 1.32
CA THR A 155 -2.19 10.50 2.75
C THR A 155 -0.75 10.86 3.10
N VAL A 156 0.15 10.82 2.12
CA VAL A 156 1.60 11.00 2.30
C VAL A 156 2.05 12.34 1.74
N LEU A 157 1.43 12.80 0.65
CA LEU A 157 1.84 13.98 -0.08
C LEU A 157 0.68 14.96 -0.26
N GLU A 158 0.95 16.24 0.01
CA GLU A 158 0.06 17.35 -0.35
C GLU A 158 0.25 17.73 -1.82
N ILE A 159 -0.33 16.93 -2.71
CA ILE A 159 -0.20 17.07 -4.17
C ILE A 159 -1.56 17.28 -4.85
N PRO A 160 -1.59 17.96 -6.02
CA PRO A 160 -2.82 18.15 -6.77
C PRO A 160 -3.46 16.82 -7.17
N ARG A 161 -4.76 16.67 -6.89
CA ARG A 161 -5.55 15.50 -7.26
C ARG A 161 -6.05 15.57 -8.70
N SER A 162 -6.38 14.43 -9.27
CA SER A 162 -6.94 14.34 -10.62
C SER A 162 -8.42 14.65 -10.70
N GLY A 163 -9.13 14.67 -9.56
CA GLY A 163 -10.60 14.72 -9.52
C GLY A 163 -11.28 13.34 -9.56
N ILE A 164 -10.52 12.23 -9.61
CA ILE A 164 -11.13 10.89 -9.76
C ILE A 164 -11.77 10.43 -8.45
N SER A 165 -11.21 10.79 -7.30
CA SER A 165 -11.80 10.47 -5.99
C SER A 165 -13.17 11.11 -5.82
N GLU A 166 -13.28 12.41 -6.15
CA GLU A 166 -14.54 13.16 -6.11
C GLU A 166 -15.54 12.57 -7.11
N TYR A 167 -15.08 12.21 -8.31
CA TYR A 167 -15.93 11.55 -9.28
C TYR A 167 -16.41 10.18 -8.79
N PHE A 168 -15.56 9.37 -8.17
CA PHE A 168 -15.95 8.10 -7.57
C PHE A 168 -17.08 8.30 -6.55
N ASP A 169 -16.96 9.28 -5.66
CA ASP A 169 -17.99 9.55 -4.64
C ASP A 169 -19.36 9.88 -5.25
N THR A 170 -19.41 10.44 -6.47
CA THR A 170 -20.67 10.69 -7.18
C THR A 170 -21.32 9.45 -7.80
N ILE A 171 -20.54 8.43 -8.18
CA ILE A 171 -21.03 7.28 -8.95
C ILE A 171 -20.97 5.95 -8.19
N ALA A 172 -20.35 5.93 -7.00
CA ALA A 172 -19.98 4.69 -6.31
C ALA A 172 -21.17 3.76 -6.09
N THR A 173 -22.26 4.30 -5.56
CA THR A 173 -23.47 3.53 -5.17
C THR A 173 -24.24 2.96 -6.34
N GLU A 174 -24.20 3.61 -7.50
CA GLU A 174 -24.91 3.18 -8.71
C GLU A 174 -24.12 2.13 -9.49
N VAL A 175 -22.80 2.24 -9.49
CA VAL A 175 -21.96 1.49 -10.44
C VAL A 175 -21.24 0.31 -9.82
N PHE A 176 -20.89 0.39 -8.53
CA PHE A 176 -20.15 -0.66 -7.85
C PHE A 176 -21.08 -1.46 -6.93
N PRO A 177 -21.07 -2.80 -7.03
CA PRO A 177 -21.88 -3.62 -6.15
C PRO A 177 -21.39 -3.50 -4.70
N SER A 178 -22.33 -3.57 -3.75
CA SER A 178 -22.00 -3.67 -2.34
C SER A 178 -21.21 -4.96 -2.06
N LEU A 179 -20.49 -5.00 -0.93
CA LEU A 179 -19.74 -6.20 -0.54
C LEU A 179 -20.64 -7.44 -0.35
N GLU A 180 -21.87 -7.21 0.11
CA GLU A 180 -22.88 -8.24 0.32
C GLU A 180 -23.30 -8.94 -0.99
N HIS A 181 -23.24 -8.23 -2.13
CA HIS A 181 -23.52 -8.80 -3.44
C HIS A 181 -22.66 -10.05 -3.72
N TRP A 182 -21.44 -10.08 -3.20
CA TRP A 182 -20.48 -11.15 -3.48
C TRP A 182 -20.67 -12.41 -2.63
N GLN A 183 -21.56 -12.39 -1.63
CA GLN A 183 -21.77 -13.52 -0.71
C GLN A 183 -22.32 -14.78 -1.42
N GLY A 184 -23.12 -14.60 -2.47
CA GLY A 184 -23.73 -15.71 -3.22
C GLY A 184 -22.80 -16.39 -4.22
N PHE A 185 -21.58 -15.89 -4.42
CA PHE A 185 -20.67 -16.41 -5.43
C PHE A 185 -19.87 -17.58 -4.85
N VAL A 186 -20.26 -18.82 -5.21
CA VAL A 186 -19.61 -20.06 -4.79
C VAL A 186 -18.30 -20.32 -5.56
N ASN A 187 -18.15 -19.75 -6.77
CA ASN A 187 -16.93 -19.83 -7.57
C ASN A 187 -16.77 -18.60 -8.48
N PRO A 188 -16.46 -17.42 -7.91
CA PRO A 188 -16.31 -16.18 -8.67
C PRO A 188 -15.14 -16.27 -9.66
N LYS A 189 -15.30 -15.67 -10.84
CA LYS A 189 -14.21 -15.54 -11.82
C LYS A 189 -13.13 -14.63 -11.26
N TYR A 190 -11.88 -14.82 -11.71
CA TYR A 190 -10.74 -14.01 -11.25
C TYR A 190 -10.97 -12.49 -11.27
N LYS A 191 -11.65 -11.98 -12.30
CA LYS A 191 -11.96 -10.54 -12.42
C LYS A 191 -13.00 -10.05 -11.39
N GLU A 192 -13.92 -10.91 -10.99
CA GLU A 192 -14.93 -10.63 -9.95
C GLU A 192 -14.27 -10.62 -8.57
N ILE A 193 -13.39 -11.60 -8.32
CA ILE A 193 -12.53 -11.65 -7.12
C ILE A 193 -11.73 -10.35 -7.00
N MET A 194 -11.06 -9.94 -8.09
CA MET A 194 -10.25 -8.72 -8.11
C MET A 194 -11.08 -7.46 -7.82
N LEU A 195 -12.27 -7.33 -8.43
CA LEU A 195 -13.14 -6.18 -8.18
C LEU A 195 -13.61 -6.13 -6.72
N CYS A 196 -13.99 -7.28 -6.15
CA CYS A 196 -14.41 -7.39 -4.75
C CYS A 196 -13.26 -6.99 -3.79
N TYR A 197 -12.06 -7.53 -3.98
CA TYR A 197 -10.89 -7.17 -3.18
C TYR A 197 -10.54 -5.68 -3.29
N GLN A 198 -10.64 -5.09 -4.48
CA GLN A 198 -10.39 -3.67 -4.68
C GLN A 198 -11.43 -2.81 -3.96
N SER A 199 -12.72 -3.15 -4.05
CA SER A 199 -13.78 -2.47 -3.31
C SER A 199 -13.57 -2.58 -1.79
N ALA A 200 -13.20 -3.76 -1.30
CA ALA A 200 -12.92 -4.00 0.11
C ALA A 200 -11.72 -3.16 0.58
N ASN A 201 -10.64 -3.15 -0.21
CA ASN A 201 -9.43 -2.40 0.11
C ASN A 201 -9.66 -0.88 0.10
N LEU A 202 -10.41 -0.37 -0.89
CA LEU A 202 -10.77 1.05 -0.97
C LEU A 202 -11.54 1.54 0.26
N ALA A 203 -12.45 0.72 0.80
CA ALA A 203 -13.16 1.05 2.04
C ALA A 203 -12.20 1.19 3.24
N LEU A 204 -11.20 0.30 3.36
CA LEU A 204 -10.18 0.40 4.42
C LEU A 204 -9.29 1.64 4.26
N ILE A 205 -8.96 2.03 3.03
CA ILE A 205 -8.26 3.30 2.75
C ILE A 205 -9.10 4.49 3.22
N GLN A 206 -10.41 4.45 2.97
CA GLN A 206 -11.32 5.50 3.40
C GLN A 206 -11.42 5.60 4.93
N PHE A 207 -11.51 4.48 5.65
CA PHE A 207 -11.43 4.49 7.11
C PHE A 207 -10.10 5.05 7.63
N SER A 208 -8.98 4.69 6.98
CA SER A 208 -7.65 5.20 7.32
C SER A 208 -7.58 6.73 7.17
N LEU A 209 -8.15 7.26 6.08
CA LEU A 209 -8.26 8.69 5.83
C LEU A 209 -9.12 9.40 6.89
N GLN A 210 -10.26 8.81 7.28
CA GLN A 210 -11.09 9.35 8.37
C GLN A 210 -10.31 9.44 9.68
N CYS A 211 -9.54 8.40 10.03
CA CYS A 211 -8.68 8.44 11.21
C CYS A 211 -7.67 9.59 11.14
N GLN A 212 -7.10 9.87 9.97
CA GLN A 212 -6.13 10.95 9.78
C GLN A 212 -6.74 12.35 9.95
N HIS A 213 -7.94 12.58 9.43
CA HIS A 213 -8.64 13.86 9.58
C HIS A 213 -9.01 14.15 11.04
N ASN A 214 -9.12 13.10 11.86
CA ASN A 214 -9.55 13.16 13.25
C ASN A 214 -8.39 13.24 14.26
N LYS A 215 -7.12 13.28 13.81
CA LYS A 215 -5.95 13.22 14.71
C LYS A 215 -5.89 14.33 15.75
N ASP A 216 -6.36 15.52 15.38
CA ASP A 216 -6.28 16.74 16.21
C ASP A 216 -7.62 17.07 16.91
N SER A 217 -8.59 16.16 16.88
CA SER A 217 -9.89 16.34 17.54
C SER A 217 -9.74 16.46 19.07
N ALA A 218 -10.58 17.26 19.73
CA ALA A 218 -10.65 17.30 21.18
C ALA A 218 -11.04 15.94 21.79
N LYS A 219 -10.64 15.65 23.04
CA LYS A 219 -10.81 14.34 23.71
C LYS A 219 -12.20 13.71 23.59
N ALA A 220 -13.25 14.48 23.89
CA ALA A 220 -14.63 13.98 23.82
C ALA A 220 -15.00 13.58 22.38
N THR A 221 -14.61 14.39 21.41
CA THR A 221 -14.79 14.15 19.99
C THR A 221 -13.95 12.96 19.49
N ALA A 222 -12.73 12.79 20.01
CA ALA A 222 -11.86 11.66 19.66
C ALA A 222 -12.47 10.31 20.08
N ARG A 223 -13.12 10.25 21.24
CA ARG A 223 -13.86 9.05 21.69
C ARG A 223 -15.02 8.71 20.77
N GLU A 224 -15.90 9.68 20.51
CA GLU A 224 -17.07 9.48 19.64
C GLU A 224 -16.67 9.07 18.21
N GLN A 225 -15.60 9.67 17.68
CA GLN A 225 -15.05 9.34 16.38
C GLN A 225 -14.45 7.94 16.35
N MET A 226 -13.69 7.55 17.37
CA MET A 226 -13.16 6.19 17.52
C MET A 226 -14.31 5.17 17.51
N ASP A 227 -15.33 5.34 18.35
CA ASP A 227 -16.46 4.42 18.45
C ASP A 227 -17.22 4.29 17.13
N THR A 228 -17.44 5.42 16.44
CA THR A 228 -18.11 5.45 15.14
C THR A 228 -17.32 4.66 14.10
N ILE A 229 -16.02 4.93 13.97
CA ILE A 229 -15.15 4.26 13.01
C ILE A 229 -15.06 2.76 13.30
N LEU A 230 -14.86 2.36 14.56
CA LEU A 230 -14.75 0.95 14.94
C LEU A 230 -16.07 0.19 14.69
N LYS A 231 -17.22 0.81 14.97
CA LYS A 231 -18.53 0.20 14.70
C LYS A 231 -18.77 0.03 13.20
N GLU A 232 -18.43 1.02 12.39
CA GLU A 232 -18.54 0.94 10.93
C GLU A 232 -17.57 -0.10 10.35
N LEU A 233 -16.36 -0.20 10.90
CA LEU A 233 -15.36 -1.17 10.50
C LEU A 233 -15.81 -2.62 10.79
N GLU A 234 -16.39 -2.89 11.96
CA GLU A 234 -16.98 -4.19 12.27
C GLU A 234 -18.18 -4.50 11.36
N SER A 235 -19.02 -3.50 11.06
CA SER A 235 -20.10 -3.66 10.08
C SER A 235 -19.57 -4.01 8.69
N TRP A 236 -18.50 -3.33 8.25
CA TRP A 236 -17.84 -3.60 6.98
C TRP A 236 -17.30 -5.03 6.92
N LYS A 237 -16.67 -5.50 7.99
CA LYS A 237 -16.12 -6.86 8.08
C LYS A 237 -17.22 -7.93 8.08
N ALA A 238 -18.33 -7.70 8.77
CA ALA A 238 -19.46 -8.62 8.76
C ALA A 238 -20.03 -8.85 7.36
N LYS A 239 -20.00 -7.80 6.52
CA LYS A 239 -20.51 -7.79 5.14
C LYS A 239 -19.60 -8.46 4.11
N GLN A 240 -18.34 -8.74 4.46
CA GLN A 240 -17.41 -9.44 3.58
C GLN A 240 -17.96 -10.80 3.12
N PRO A 241 -17.68 -11.24 1.88
CA PRO A 241 -17.99 -12.59 1.46
C PRO A 241 -17.16 -13.63 2.23
N THR A 242 -17.67 -14.87 2.34
CA THR A 242 -17.05 -15.94 3.15
C THR A 242 -15.61 -16.26 2.73
N TRP A 243 -15.30 -16.16 1.45
CA TRP A 243 -13.99 -16.45 0.89
C TRP A 243 -12.96 -15.31 1.05
N THR A 244 -13.36 -14.12 1.53
CA THR A 244 -12.43 -13.07 1.98
C THR A 244 -12.36 -12.96 3.50
N LYS A 245 -13.22 -13.66 4.25
CA LYS A 245 -13.20 -13.63 5.72
C LYS A 245 -11.98 -14.38 6.25
N TRP A 246 -11.29 -13.75 7.19
CA TRP A 246 -10.25 -14.37 8.00
C TRP A 246 -10.77 -14.64 9.41
N ILE A 247 -10.11 -15.58 10.10
CA ILE A 247 -10.41 -15.92 11.49
C ILE A 247 -9.49 -15.11 12.40
N GLU A 248 -10.06 -14.43 13.38
CA GLU A 248 -9.36 -13.62 14.38
C GLU A 248 -9.35 -14.31 15.73
N ASN A 249 -8.69 -15.46 15.79
CA ASN A 249 -8.32 -16.03 17.08
C ASN A 249 -6.80 -16.20 17.11
N ASP A 250 -6.25 -16.17 18.32
CA ASP A 250 -4.80 -16.24 18.51
C ASP A 250 -4.22 -17.61 18.07
N GLU A 251 -5.09 -18.60 17.87
CA GLU A 251 -4.75 -19.94 17.37
C GLU A 251 -4.79 -20.05 15.83
N SER A 252 -5.39 -19.08 15.13
CA SER A 252 -5.55 -19.15 13.68
C SER A 252 -4.28 -18.71 12.97
N PRO A 253 -3.86 -19.44 11.94
CA PRO A 253 -2.75 -19.00 11.15
C PRO A 253 -3.12 -17.73 10.36
N PRO A 254 -2.23 -16.71 10.31
CA PRO A 254 -2.32 -15.62 9.36
C PRO A 254 -2.60 -16.08 7.93
N PRO A 255 -3.24 -15.22 7.12
CA PRO A 255 -3.72 -15.60 5.80
C PRO A 255 -2.63 -16.19 4.92
N SER A 256 -2.96 -17.25 4.17
CA SER A 256 -2.01 -17.87 3.25
C SER A 256 -1.86 -17.09 1.95
N ASP A 257 -2.94 -16.44 1.48
CA ASP A 257 -2.97 -15.66 0.25
C ASP A 257 -2.70 -14.16 0.47
N SER A 258 -2.13 -13.53 -0.55
CA SER A 258 -1.67 -12.14 -0.50
C SER A 258 -2.80 -11.12 -0.43
N PHE A 259 -3.95 -11.39 -1.05
CA PHE A 259 -5.05 -10.44 -1.08
C PHE A 259 -5.72 -10.32 0.29
N THR A 260 -6.00 -11.46 0.94
CA THR A 260 -6.52 -11.50 2.30
C THR A 260 -5.50 -10.90 3.28
N ALA A 261 -4.20 -11.20 3.12
CA ALA A 261 -3.17 -10.60 3.97
C ALA A 261 -3.17 -9.07 3.90
N ILE A 262 -3.27 -8.48 2.71
CA ILE A 262 -3.37 -7.02 2.52
C ILE A 262 -4.61 -6.45 3.23
N LEU A 263 -5.78 -7.10 3.10
CA LEU A 263 -6.99 -6.67 3.80
C LEU A 263 -6.82 -6.73 5.31
N CYS A 264 -6.25 -7.81 5.85
CA CYS A 264 -6.01 -7.98 7.28
C CYS A 264 -5.07 -6.90 7.82
N LEU A 265 -3.94 -6.67 7.14
CA LEU A 265 -2.97 -5.64 7.53
C LEU A 265 -3.64 -4.26 7.61
N ARG A 266 -4.41 -3.89 6.58
CA ARG A 266 -5.11 -2.59 6.58
C ARG A 266 -6.22 -2.52 7.61
N TYR A 267 -6.94 -3.61 7.87
CA TYR A 267 -7.95 -3.66 8.92
C TYR A 267 -7.34 -3.43 10.30
N PHE A 268 -6.27 -4.14 10.66
CA PHE A 268 -5.58 -3.96 11.94
C PHE A 268 -4.92 -2.58 12.04
N TYR A 269 -4.41 -2.05 10.92
CA TYR A 269 -3.92 -0.68 10.86
C TYR A 269 -5.01 0.34 11.18
N VAL A 270 -6.19 0.25 10.56
CA VAL A 270 -7.34 1.13 10.86
C VAL A 270 -7.76 0.99 12.32
N GLN A 271 -7.86 -0.24 12.83
CA GLN A 271 -8.21 -0.50 14.23
C GLN A 271 -7.26 0.19 15.21
N HIS A 272 -5.96 0.12 14.95
CA HIS A 272 -4.95 0.80 15.75
C HIS A 272 -5.07 2.33 15.62
N HIS A 273 -5.17 2.83 14.39
CA HIS A 273 -5.20 4.26 14.10
C HIS A 273 -6.48 4.97 14.56
N ALA A 274 -7.60 4.27 14.66
CA ALA A 274 -8.83 4.81 15.23
C ALA A 274 -8.71 5.01 16.75
N ARG A 275 -8.03 4.10 17.44
CA ARG A 275 -7.89 4.11 18.91
C ARG A 275 -6.76 5.01 19.39
N PHE A 276 -5.64 5.04 18.68
CA PHE A 276 -4.42 5.68 19.17
C PHE A 276 -4.59 7.17 19.51
N PRO A 277 -5.28 8.03 18.72
CA PRO A 277 -5.46 9.44 19.09
C PRO A 277 -6.17 9.62 20.44
N PHE A 278 -7.20 8.82 20.71
CA PHE A 278 -7.89 8.81 22.00
C PHE A 278 -6.91 8.43 23.11
N VAL A 279 -6.25 7.26 23.01
CA VAL A 279 -5.32 6.77 24.04
C VAL A 279 -4.17 7.78 24.28
N HIS A 280 -3.53 8.25 23.20
CA HIS A 280 -2.41 9.18 23.23
C HIS A 280 -2.77 10.48 23.98
N GLN A 281 -3.95 11.06 23.72
CA GLN A 281 -4.38 12.27 24.40
C GLN A 281 -4.55 12.08 25.91
N TYR A 282 -5.03 10.93 26.36
CA TYR A 282 -5.19 10.65 27.80
C TYR A 282 -3.88 10.34 28.49
N VAL A 283 -2.98 9.61 27.83
CA VAL A 283 -1.64 9.31 28.36
C VAL A 283 -0.83 10.60 28.58
N HIS A 284 -0.89 11.55 27.65
CA HIS A 284 -0.07 12.78 27.71
C HIS A 284 -0.70 13.92 28.52
N SER A 285 -2.01 13.92 28.74
CA SER A 285 -2.69 14.98 29.50
C SER A 285 -2.81 14.68 31.00
N GLY A 286 -2.25 13.56 31.46
CA GLY A 286 -2.45 13.01 32.79
C GLY A 286 -3.69 12.11 32.91
N PRO A 287 -3.67 11.16 33.87
CA PRO A 287 -4.72 10.17 34.01
C PRO A 287 -6.08 10.84 34.26
N PRO A 288 -7.17 10.31 33.70
CA PRO A 288 -8.50 10.84 33.97
C PRO A 288 -8.79 10.78 35.47
N GLY A 289 -9.39 11.85 36.01
CA GLY A 289 -9.81 11.90 37.43
C GLY A 289 -11.00 11.00 37.75
N ASP A 290 -11.67 10.47 36.71
CA ASP A 290 -12.81 9.57 36.80
C ASP A 290 -12.39 8.10 36.53
N PRO A 291 -12.69 7.16 37.45
CA PRO A 291 -12.35 5.74 37.30
C PRO A 291 -12.92 5.05 36.06
N ASP A 292 -14.12 5.43 35.61
CA ASP A 292 -14.77 4.80 34.45
C ASP A 292 -14.03 5.17 33.15
N THR A 293 -13.70 6.45 33.00
CA THR A 293 -12.85 6.94 31.91
C THR A 293 -11.46 6.30 31.94
N TYR A 294 -10.92 6.06 33.14
CA TYR A 294 -9.63 5.37 33.29
C TYR A 294 -9.68 3.93 32.75
N TRP A 295 -10.69 3.15 33.14
CA TRP A 295 -10.87 1.78 32.69
C TRP A 295 -11.05 1.68 31.18
N GLU A 296 -11.77 2.63 30.58
CA GLU A 296 -11.94 2.67 29.14
C GLU A 296 -10.63 2.95 28.39
N VAL A 297 -9.83 3.91 28.85
CA VAL A 297 -8.50 4.18 28.26
C VAL A 297 -7.63 2.93 28.35
N ASP A 298 -7.72 2.19 29.46
CA ASP A 298 -7.01 0.93 29.65
C ASP A 298 -7.45 -0.15 28.64
N ILE A 299 -8.75 -0.31 28.41
CA ILE A 299 -9.24 -1.23 27.37
C ILE A 299 -8.70 -0.84 25.99
N GLN A 300 -8.76 0.44 25.63
CA GLN A 300 -8.34 0.88 24.29
C GLN A 300 -6.83 0.79 24.09
N ALA A 301 -6.02 1.03 25.13
CA ALA A 301 -4.58 0.87 25.07
C ALA A 301 -4.19 -0.61 24.85
N ASN A 302 -4.83 -1.55 25.55
CA ASN A 302 -4.65 -2.99 25.32
C ASN A 302 -4.95 -3.39 23.87
N GLU A 303 -6.07 -2.91 23.33
CA GLU A 303 -6.47 -3.17 21.95
C GLU A 303 -5.48 -2.55 20.94
N CYS A 304 -4.95 -1.35 21.19
CA CYS A 304 -3.89 -0.75 20.38
C CYS A 304 -2.64 -1.63 20.29
N ILE A 305 -2.25 -2.25 21.40
CA ILE A 305 -1.08 -3.14 21.48
C ILE A 305 -1.38 -4.45 20.75
N SER A 306 -2.52 -5.07 21.06
CA SER A 306 -2.95 -6.32 20.43
C SER A 306 -3.03 -6.19 18.90
N THR A 307 -3.59 -5.09 18.39
CA THR A 307 -3.69 -4.82 16.94
C THR A 307 -2.33 -4.60 16.28
N ALA A 308 -1.38 -3.94 16.95
CA ALA A 308 0.00 -3.81 16.48
C ALA A 308 0.72 -5.16 16.37
N TRP A 309 0.49 -6.04 17.34
CA TRP A 309 1.05 -7.39 17.34
C TRP A 309 0.44 -8.31 16.30
N ARG A 310 -0.87 -8.26 16.11
CA ARG A 310 -1.53 -8.98 15.02
C ARG A 310 -1.04 -8.52 13.64
N PHE A 311 -0.85 -7.22 13.46
CA PHE A 311 -0.23 -6.68 12.24
C PHE A 311 1.18 -7.26 12.04
N PHE A 312 1.99 -7.26 13.10
CA PHE A 312 3.33 -7.84 13.08
C PHE A 312 3.33 -9.32 12.71
N ASP A 313 2.48 -10.13 13.32
CA ASP A 313 2.42 -11.58 13.10
C ASP A 313 2.00 -11.91 11.65
N ILE A 314 1.11 -11.10 11.06
CA ILE A 314 0.78 -11.24 9.64
C ILE A 314 1.98 -10.92 8.76
N MET A 315 2.67 -9.80 9.03
CA MET A 315 3.88 -9.42 8.30
C MET A 315 4.95 -10.53 8.39
N ASP A 316 5.28 -10.99 9.59
CA ASP A 316 6.29 -12.04 9.83
C ASP A 316 6.02 -13.29 8.99
N ARG A 317 4.77 -13.75 8.94
CA ARG A 317 4.41 -14.93 8.13
C ARG A 317 4.37 -14.69 6.62
N GLN A 318 4.17 -13.46 6.18
CA GLN A 318 4.23 -13.11 4.77
C GLN A 318 5.66 -12.90 4.28
N MET A 319 6.57 -12.52 5.18
CA MET A 319 7.94 -12.19 4.84
C MET A 319 8.72 -13.44 4.40
N GLY A 320 9.35 -13.35 3.23
CA GLY A 320 10.13 -14.46 2.64
C GLY A 320 9.37 -15.38 1.69
N LYS A 321 8.07 -15.16 1.47
CA LYS A 321 7.33 -15.87 0.41
C LYS A 321 7.65 -15.27 -0.97
N PRO A 322 8.08 -16.07 -1.97
CA PRO A 322 8.44 -15.58 -3.31
C PRO A 322 7.25 -15.05 -4.12
N GLU A 323 6.03 -15.42 -3.74
CA GLU A 323 4.78 -14.99 -4.40
C GLU A 323 4.41 -13.54 -4.09
N LEU A 324 5.09 -12.93 -3.11
CA LEU A 324 4.81 -11.59 -2.64
C LEU A 324 5.86 -10.59 -3.15
N THR A 325 5.68 -10.17 -4.40
CA THR A 325 5.75 -8.72 -4.67
C THR A 325 4.60 -8.09 -3.89
N PHE A 326 4.79 -7.79 -2.61
CA PHE A 326 3.83 -6.97 -1.87
C PHE A 326 3.80 -5.61 -2.58
N PRO A 327 2.73 -5.25 -3.32
CA PRO A 327 2.58 -3.87 -3.72
C PRO A 327 2.54 -3.08 -2.40
N ASN A 328 3.45 -2.12 -2.23
CA ASN A 328 3.63 -1.36 -1.00
C ASN A 328 4.27 -2.13 0.19
N LEU A 329 5.17 -3.10 -0.01
CA LEU A 329 5.93 -3.72 1.11
C LEU A 329 6.56 -2.65 2.03
N VAL A 330 7.19 -1.65 1.41
CA VAL A 330 7.77 -0.52 2.12
C VAL A 330 6.71 0.29 2.89
N GLY A 331 5.53 0.47 2.30
CA GLY A 331 4.41 1.11 2.99
C GLY A 331 3.96 0.33 4.23
N PHE A 332 3.86 -1.00 4.14
CA PHE A 332 3.49 -1.84 5.29
C PHE A 332 4.57 -1.89 6.37
N LEU A 333 5.85 -1.95 5.98
CA LEU A 333 6.95 -1.86 6.94
C LEU A 333 6.98 -0.49 7.64
N HIS A 334 6.71 0.60 6.92
CA HIS A 334 6.61 1.93 7.51
C HIS A 334 5.39 2.06 8.45
N MET A 335 4.25 1.48 8.07
CA MET A 335 3.08 1.40 8.95
C MET A 335 3.38 0.61 10.23
N GLN A 336 4.07 -0.53 10.12
CA GLN A 336 4.53 -1.33 11.27
C GLN A 336 5.44 -0.51 12.18
N PHE A 337 6.41 0.21 11.62
CA PHE A 337 7.29 1.09 12.35
C PHE A 337 6.49 2.11 13.20
N GLY A 338 5.52 2.78 12.59
CA GLY A 338 4.64 3.72 13.31
C GLY A 338 3.87 3.07 14.47
N MET A 339 3.29 1.89 14.24
CA MET A 339 2.57 1.15 15.28
C MET A 339 3.47 0.69 16.43
N ILE A 340 4.72 0.32 16.14
CA ILE A 340 5.72 -0.04 17.17
C ILE A 340 6.06 1.18 18.02
N LEU A 341 6.28 2.36 17.40
CA LEU A 341 6.50 3.59 18.15
C LEU A 341 5.32 3.92 19.07
N SER A 342 4.08 3.73 18.59
CA SER A 342 2.88 3.85 19.41
C SER A 342 2.93 2.93 20.64
N VAL A 343 3.26 1.64 20.45
CA VAL A 343 3.38 0.68 21.57
C VAL A 343 4.47 1.08 22.56
N LEU A 344 5.64 1.49 22.07
CA LEU A 344 6.76 1.93 22.91
C LEU A 344 6.41 3.19 23.72
N SER A 345 5.65 4.12 23.12
CA SER A 345 5.15 5.31 23.83
C SER A 345 4.19 4.93 24.97
N LEU A 346 3.25 4.01 24.72
CA LEU A 346 2.33 3.51 25.75
C LEU A 346 3.05 2.79 26.87
N GLN A 347 4.08 2.00 26.57
CA GLN A 347 4.87 1.34 27.61
C GLN A 347 5.58 2.35 28.52
N LYS A 348 6.14 3.41 27.94
CA LYS A 348 6.88 4.44 28.68
C LYS A 348 5.97 5.26 29.59
N ASP A 349 4.86 5.74 29.03
CA ASP A 349 4.02 6.74 29.69
C ASP A 349 2.78 6.13 30.38
N TRP A 350 2.49 4.84 30.14
CA TRP A 350 1.42 4.07 30.78
C TRP A 350 1.88 2.67 31.26
N PRO A 351 2.85 2.58 32.20
CA PRO A 351 3.56 1.35 32.57
C PRO A 351 2.74 0.32 33.36
N ARG A 352 1.41 0.49 33.47
CA ARG A 352 0.53 -0.47 34.15
C ARG A 352 0.38 -1.77 33.38
N TYR A 353 0.72 -1.75 32.09
CA TYR A 353 0.90 -2.97 31.32
C TYR A 353 2.22 -3.60 31.68
N GLY A 354 2.13 -4.73 32.38
CA GLY A 354 3.19 -5.71 32.48
C GLY A 354 3.43 -6.31 31.10
N PHE A 355 4.07 -5.55 30.21
CA PHE A 355 4.68 -6.13 29.04
C PHE A 355 5.65 -7.19 29.52
N ASP A 356 5.54 -8.39 28.96
CA ASP A 356 6.67 -9.29 29.01
C ASP A 356 7.80 -8.59 28.25
N LYS A 357 8.77 -8.07 29.00
CA LYS A 357 9.95 -7.38 28.45
C LYS A 357 10.68 -8.27 27.44
N TYR A 358 10.63 -9.59 27.62
CA TYR A 358 11.23 -10.54 26.70
C TYR A 358 10.44 -10.64 25.40
N GLU A 359 9.11 -10.68 25.47
CA GLU A 359 8.26 -10.70 24.27
C GLU A 359 8.41 -9.41 23.45
N LEU A 360 8.42 -8.25 24.13
CA LEU A 360 8.64 -6.98 23.47
C LEU A 360 10.03 -6.92 22.81
N ALA A 361 11.07 -7.32 23.52
CA ALA A 361 12.43 -7.33 22.99
C ALA A 361 12.58 -8.28 21.78
N ASP A 362 11.97 -9.46 21.84
CA ASP A 362 11.95 -10.42 20.72
C ASP A 362 11.23 -9.84 19.49
N ARG A 363 10.01 -9.32 19.66
CA ARG A 363 9.24 -8.71 18.57
C ARG A 363 9.92 -7.48 18.00
N LEU A 364 10.48 -6.61 18.85
CA LEU A 364 11.23 -5.42 18.42
C LEU A 364 12.49 -5.83 17.64
N GLY A 365 13.25 -6.80 18.14
CA GLY A 365 14.44 -7.32 17.46
C GLY A 365 14.12 -7.90 16.08
N LYS A 366 13.00 -8.61 15.93
CA LYS A 366 12.51 -9.11 14.64
C LYS A 366 12.07 -7.98 13.71
N ALA A 367 11.33 -6.98 14.20
CA ALA A 367 10.93 -5.83 13.41
C ALA A 367 12.14 -5.04 12.88
N ILE A 368 13.13 -4.79 13.74
CA ILE A 368 14.41 -4.17 13.37
C ILE A 368 15.14 -5.01 12.32
N SER A 369 15.20 -6.33 12.50
CA SER A 369 15.80 -7.26 11.52
C SER A 369 15.13 -7.14 10.15
N PHE A 370 13.81 -7.03 10.11
CA PHE A 370 13.07 -6.76 8.88
C PHE A 370 13.44 -5.42 8.28
N LEU A 371 13.33 -4.32 9.02
CA LEU A 371 13.70 -3.02 8.49
C LEU A 371 15.15 -3.00 7.99
N ARG A 372 16.10 -3.63 8.69
CA ARG A 372 17.50 -3.76 8.25
C ARG A 372 17.66 -4.58 6.98
N LYS A 373 16.90 -5.67 6.83
CA LYS A 373 16.86 -6.45 5.58
C LYS A 373 16.37 -5.59 4.43
N TYR A 374 15.42 -4.69 4.69
CA TYR A 374 14.76 -3.88 3.67
C TYR A 374 15.24 -2.41 3.57
N ARG A 375 16.19 -1.97 4.39
CA ARG A 375 16.65 -0.57 4.45
C ARG A 375 17.27 -0.08 3.15
N HIS A 376 17.86 -0.98 2.38
CA HIS A 376 18.49 -0.65 1.11
C HIS A 376 17.46 -0.38 0.00
N TYR A 377 16.20 -0.80 0.18
CA TYR A 377 15.11 -0.52 -0.76
C TYR A 377 14.50 0.87 -0.58
N SER A 378 14.70 1.54 0.57
CA SER A 378 14.13 2.85 0.83
C SER A 378 14.92 3.63 1.89
N PRO A 379 15.33 4.88 1.59
CA PRO A 379 15.88 5.79 2.61
C PRO A 379 14.96 5.96 3.83
N LEU A 380 13.64 5.82 3.63
CA LEU A 380 12.67 5.85 4.71
C LEU A 380 12.88 4.66 5.66
N LEU A 381 12.89 3.43 5.15
CA LEU A 381 13.10 2.23 5.97
C LEU A 381 14.49 2.22 6.62
N TYR A 382 15.49 2.82 5.98
CA TYR A 382 16.79 3.04 6.58
C TYR A 382 16.70 3.93 7.82
N LYS A 383 15.97 5.04 7.74
CA LYS A 383 15.74 5.91 8.89
C LYS A 383 14.85 5.26 9.95
N ASP A 384 13.81 4.54 9.55
CA ASP A 384 12.95 3.79 10.46
C ASP A 384 13.78 2.77 11.27
N ALA A 385 14.71 2.06 10.61
CA ALA A 385 15.63 1.13 11.28
C ALA A 385 16.58 1.84 12.24
N GLU A 386 17.21 2.96 11.84
CA GLU A 386 18.11 3.74 12.72
C GLU A 386 17.39 4.24 13.98
N ILE A 387 16.14 4.68 13.84
CA ILE A 387 15.34 5.17 14.97
C ILE A 387 15.02 4.04 15.94
N LEU A 388 14.57 2.87 15.45
CA LEU A 388 14.27 1.75 16.33
C LEU A 388 15.53 1.14 16.96
N ASP A 389 16.67 1.14 16.26
CA ASP A 389 17.96 0.75 16.83
C ASP A 389 18.32 1.63 18.03
N PHE A 390 18.24 2.96 17.85
CA PHE A 390 18.49 3.91 18.93
C PHE A 390 17.58 3.70 20.14
N ILE A 391 16.28 3.47 19.91
CA ILE A 391 15.33 3.24 21.01
C ILE A 391 15.56 1.88 21.67
N SER A 392 15.91 0.85 20.90
CA SER A 392 16.17 -0.49 21.43
C SER A 392 17.39 -0.50 22.36
N ASP A 393 18.43 0.25 22.02
CA ASP A 393 19.64 0.36 22.85
C ASP A 393 19.34 1.03 24.22
N ASP A 394 18.36 1.95 24.27
CA ASP A 394 17.90 2.59 25.52
C ASP A 394 17.02 1.66 26.39
N LEU A 395 16.45 0.59 25.82
CA LEU A 395 15.54 -0.34 26.51
C LEU A 395 16.26 -1.56 27.11
N THR A 396 17.47 -1.86 26.65
CA THR A 396 18.39 -2.90 27.18
C THR A 396 19.33 -2.35 28.22
#